data_AF-A0A2E3M030-F1
#
_entry.id   AF-A0A2E3M030-F1
#
_cell.length_a   1.000
_cell.length_b   1.000
_cell.length_c   1.000
_cell.angle_alpha   90.00
_cell.angle_beta   90.00
_cell.angle_gamma   90.00
#
_symmetry.space_group_name_H-M   'P 1'
#
loop_
_entity.id
_entity.type
_entity.pdbx_description
1 polymer ?
#
loop_
_entity_poly.entity_id
_entity_poly.type
_entity_poly.pdbx_seq_one_letter_code
_entity_poly.pdbx_strand_id
1 'polypeptide(L)'
;MVEKTERFEMRLSQEVFDQVDEWRKDQDDNPSRAEAVRRLIENSLSKSPSIAGGEKLILIMLCDLFKKLKIDSDIEPDFIVDVIYGGHYWALKWKYQGLFHGYADTNKDVTEVCDILDMWAFIERGYNKLSKKDQDFLEKELSPFGKNIQFPGFDGNNEAEHLGIARFLIEKMDRFGHFKNRAHDLNSHSPSLDGYKKMLNIFLPMRSNLIGIELDAKQLVQIMNAKYK
;
A
#
# COMPACT_ATOMS: atom_id res chain seq x y z
N MET A 1 26.43 28.93 23.93
CA MET A 1 26.82 27.57 24.37
C MET A 1 27.22 26.82 23.11
N VAL A 2 28.40 26.20 23.08
CA VAL A 2 28.83 25.37 21.94
C VAL A 2 27.96 24.11 21.93
N GLU A 3 27.31 23.81 20.80
CA GLU A 3 26.51 22.59 20.66
C GLU A 3 27.39 21.35 20.89
N LYS A 4 26.88 20.38 21.66
CA LYS A 4 27.59 19.12 21.88
C LYS A 4 27.52 18.28 20.61
N THR A 5 28.66 18.04 19.97
CA THR A 5 28.80 17.07 18.88
C THR A 5 29.18 15.69 19.45
N GLU A 6 28.56 14.62 18.94
CA GLU A 6 28.92 13.22 19.30
C GLU A 6 29.66 12.52 18.16
N ARG A 7 30.59 11.62 18.49
CA ARG A 7 31.32 10.82 17.49
C ARG A 7 30.43 9.68 16.99
N PHE A 8 30.30 9.60 15.68
CA PHE A 8 29.53 8.57 14.99
C PHE A 8 30.40 7.91 13.92
N GLU A 9 30.39 6.57 13.85
CA GLU A 9 31.15 5.79 12.87
C GLU A 9 30.20 4.98 11.98
N MET A 10 30.42 5.04 10.66
CA MET A 10 29.66 4.29 9.67
C MET A 10 30.57 3.67 8.61
N ARG A 11 30.12 2.57 8.01
CA ARG A 11 30.77 1.97 6.83
C ARG A 11 30.00 2.38 5.58
N LEU A 12 30.72 2.87 4.58
CA LEU A 12 30.20 3.25 3.28
C LEU A 12 30.87 2.41 2.20
N SER A 13 30.17 2.18 1.08
CA SER A 13 30.80 1.56 -0.08
C SER A 13 31.84 2.49 -0.70
N GLN A 14 32.78 1.93 -1.46
CA GLN A 14 33.79 2.71 -2.18
C GLN A 14 33.15 3.72 -3.14
N GLU A 15 32.07 3.32 -3.82
CA GLU A 15 31.29 4.18 -4.72
C GLU A 15 30.80 5.45 -4.02
N VAL A 16 30.31 5.34 -2.78
CA VAL A 16 29.86 6.50 -2.01
C VAL A 16 31.04 7.40 -1.64
N PHE A 17 32.21 6.84 -1.33
CA PHE A 17 33.41 7.64 -1.07
C PHE A 17 33.85 8.43 -2.30
N ASP A 18 33.76 7.82 -3.49
CA ASP A 18 34.12 8.47 -4.75
C ASP A 18 33.18 9.65 -5.05
N GLN A 19 31.87 9.47 -4.86
CA GLN A 19 30.88 10.54 -4.98
C GLN A 19 31.09 11.69 -3.97
N VAL A 20 31.42 11.35 -2.72
CA VAL A 20 31.77 12.36 -1.70
C VAL A 20 33.03 13.13 -2.10
N ASP A 21 34.01 12.45 -2.68
CA ASP A 21 35.26 13.06 -3.14
C ASP A 21 35.07 13.96 -4.37
N GLU A 22 34.15 13.63 -5.27
CA GLU A 22 33.74 14.53 -6.34
C GLU A 22 33.05 15.78 -5.77
N TRP A 23 32.03 15.58 -4.93
CA TRP A 23 31.26 16.68 -4.36
C TRP A 23 32.12 17.70 -3.59
N ARG A 24 33.09 17.22 -2.78
CA ARG A 24 33.96 18.12 -2.00
C ARG A 24 34.92 18.94 -2.87
N LYS A 25 35.33 18.43 -4.03
CA LYS A 25 36.21 19.16 -4.95
C LYS A 25 35.51 20.38 -5.55
N ASP A 26 34.19 20.30 -5.67
CA ASP A 26 33.34 21.38 -6.17
C ASP A 26 33.00 22.43 -5.09
N GLN A 27 33.47 22.25 -3.85
CA GLN A 27 33.28 23.23 -2.78
C GLN A 27 34.49 24.15 -2.67
N ASP A 28 34.24 25.44 -2.42
CA ASP A 28 35.29 26.47 -2.30
C ASP A 28 36.33 26.17 -1.21
N ASP A 29 35.93 25.49 -0.12
CA ASP A 29 36.79 25.16 1.02
C ASP A 29 37.36 23.74 0.99
N ASN A 30 36.99 22.92 -0.01
CA ASN A 30 37.40 21.52 -0.19
C ASN A 30 37.43 20.73 1.14
N PRO A 31 36.27 20.50 1.78
CA PRO A 31 36.19 19.98 3.12
C PRO A 31 36.74 18.55 3.22
N SER A 32 37.14 18.16 4.44
CA SER A 32 37.45 16.75 4.72
C SER A 32 36.25 15.86 4.41
N ARG A 33 36.46 14.57 4.11
CA ARG A 33 35.35 13.62 3.87
C ARG A 33 34.35 13.58 5.03
N ALA A 34 34.82 13.66 6.27
CA ALA A 34 33.94 13.67 7.45
C ALA A 34 33.05 14.92 7.48
N GLU A 35 33.63 16.09 7.17
CA GLU A 35 32.89 17.35 7.10
C GLU A 35 31.94 17.40 5.90
N ALA A 36 32.34 16.85 4.75
CA ALA A 36 31.48 16.72 3.58
C ALA A 36 30.27 15.83 3.87
N VAL A 37 30.47 14.66 4.47
CA VAL A 37 29.39 13.74 4.88
C VAL A 37 28.46 14.43 5.90
N ARG A 38 29.02 15.13 6.89
CA ARG A 38 28.22 15.92 7.86
C ARG A 38 27.34 16.94 7.15
N ARG A 39 27.91 17.78 6.28
CA ARG A 39 27.16 18.80 5.53
C ARG A 39 26.09 18.21 4.64
N LEU A 40 26.38 17.10 3.95
CA LEU A 40 25.40 16.41 3.09
C LEU A 40 24.22 15.87 3.92
N ILE A 41 24.49 15.26 5.07
CA ILE A 41 23.47 14.78 5.99
C ILE A 41 22.66 15.95 6.56
N GLU A 42 23.32 17.01 7.05
CA GLU A 42 22.65 18.19 7.60
C GLU A 42 21.80 18.91 6.54
N ASN A 43 22.29 19.07 5.32
CA ASN A 43 21.52 19.63 4.21
C ASN A 43 20.31 18.75 3.85
N SER A 44 20.46 17.42 3.92
CA SER A 44 19.36 16.49 3.69
C SER A 44 18.31 16.54 4.81
N LEU A 45 18.74 16.73 6.07
CA LEU A 45 17.87 16.73 7.24
C LEU A 45 17.23 18.10 7.52
N SER A 46 17.90 19.19 7.16
CA SER A 46 17.42 20.57 7.34
C SER A 46 16.46 21.04 6.25
N LYS A 47 16.42 20.34 5.10
CA LYS A 47 15.42 20.61 4.07
C LYS A 47 14.03 20.23 4.57
N SER A 48 13.28 21.26 4.99
CA SER A 48 11.84 21.29 4.73
C SER A 48 11.60 20.91 3.26
N PRO A 49 10.50 20.20 2.92
CA PRO A 49 10.22 19.85 1.53
C PRO A 49 10.37 21.11 0.68
N SER A 50 11.37 21.11 -0.21
CA SER A 50 11.73 22.26 -1.03
C SER A 50 11.97 21.76 -2.43
N ILE A 51 11.39 22.49 -3.38
CA ILE A 51 11.51 22.22 -4.81
C ILE A 51 12.72 23.00 -5.30
N ALA A 52 13.64 22.36 -6.02
CA ALA A 52 14.83 23.01 -6.56
C ALA A 52 14.46 24.12 -7.55
N GLY A 53 15.32 25.13 -7.70
CA GLY A 53 15.02 26.29 -8.56
C GLY A 53 14.66 25.90 -10.01
N GLY A 54 15.37 24.93 -10.59
CA GLY A 54 15.06 24.39 -11.92
C GLY A 54 13.71 23.66 -11.97
N GLU A 55 13.38 22.88 -10.94
CA GLU A 55 12.09 22.18 -10.84
C GLU A 55 10.92 23.16 -10.72
N LYS A 56 11.09 24.27 -9.98
CA LYS A 56 10.08 25.33 -9.91
C LYS A 56 9.77 25.89 -11.30
N LEU A 57 10.80 26.21 -12.08
CA LEU A 57 10.62 26.74 -13.43
C LEU A 57 9.88 25.73 -14.32
N ILE A 58 10.26 24.46 -14.28
CA ILE A 58 9.59 23.38 -15.02
C ILE A 58 8.11 23.25 -14.60
N LEU A 59 7.83 23.23 -13.30
CA LEU A 59 6.45 23.11 -12.79
C LEU A 59 5.57 24.30 -13.19
N ILE A 60 6.09 25.53 -13.12
CA ILE A 60 5.35 26.72 -13.57
C ILE A 60 5.06 26.65 -15.07
N MET A 61 6.05 26.30 -15.90
CA MET A 61 5.85 26.13 -17.34
C MET A 61 4.81 25.03 -17.65
N LEU A 62 4.82 23.92 -16.92
CA LEU A 62 3.82 22.86 -17.06
C LEU A 62 2.42 23.34 -16.63
N CYS A 63 2.31 24.08 -15.52
CA CYS A 63 1.04 24.66 -15.08
C CYS A 63 0.46 25.60 -16.13
N ASP A 64 1.29 26.43 -16.76
CA ASP A 64 0.87 27.32 -17.84
C ASP A 64 0.39 26.54 -19.08
N LEU A 65 1.08 25.45 -19.43
CA LEU A 65 0.65 24.56 -20.50
C LEU A 65 -0.71 23.90 -20.19
N PHE A 66 -0.91 23.37 -18.98
CA PHE A 66 -2.18 22.77 -18.56
C PHE A 66 -3.34 23.77 -18.68
N LYS A 67 -3.13 25.00 -18.21
CA LYS A 67 -4.10 26.10 -18.33
C LYS A 67 -4.38 26.45 -19.78
N LYS A 68 -3.33 26.59 -20.60
CA LYS A 68 -3.47 27.01 -22.01
C LYS A 68 -4.18 25.96 -22.86
N LEU A 69 -3.90 24.69 -22.60
CA LEU A 69 -4.48 23.55 -23.28
C LEU A 69 -5.83 23.12 -22.70
N LYS A 70 -6.25 23.70 -21.56
CA LYS A 70 -7.49 23.37 -20.84
C LYS A 70 -7.58 21.87 -20.51
N ILE A 71 -6.48 21.32 -20.02
CA ILE A 71 -6.40 19.91 -19.62
C ILE A 71 -7.24 19.70 -18.37
N ASP A 72 -8.15 18.73 -18.41
CA ASP A 72 -8.87 18.24 -17.22
C ASP A 72 -7.93 17.35 -16.41
N SER A 73 -7.75 17.67 -15.13
CA SER A 73 -6.71 17.11 -14.29
C SER A 73 -7.08 17.24 -12.81
N ASP A 74 -6.86 16.16 -12.06
CA ASP A 74 -7.01 16.16 -10.59
C ASP A 74 -5.97 17.07 -9.89
N ILE A 75 -4.87 17.39 -10.57
CA ILE A 75 -3.88 18.38 -10.12
C ILE A 75 -4.31 19.76 -10.60
N GLU A 76 -4.52 20.68 -9.66
CA GLU A 76 -4.91 22.06 -9.92
C GLU A 76 -3.69 22.97 -10.15
N PRO A 77 -3.49 23.51 -11.37
CA PRO A 77 -2.30 24.29 -11.71
C PRO A 77 -2.13 25.58 -10.88
N ASP A 78 -3.23 26.30 -10.60
CA ASP A 78 -3.19 27.53 -9.80
C ASP A 78 -2.70 27.28 -8.37
N PHE A 79 -3.15 26.18 -7.77
CA PHE A 79 -2.70 25.80 -6.44
C PHE A 79 -1.19 25.50 -6.38
N ILE A 80 -0.65 24.81 -7.40
CA ILE A 80 0.79 24.53 -7.48
C ILE A 80 1.61 25.82 -7.61
N VAL A 81 1.12 26.77 -8.42
CA VAL A 81 1.73 28.09 -8.60
C VAL A 81 1.79 28.85 -7.28
N ASP A 82 0.67 28.91 -6.54
CA ASP A 82 0.59 29.57 -5.23
C ASP A 82 1.52 28.92 -4.20
N VAL A 83 1.60 27.59 -4.19
CA VAL A 83 2.55 26.85 -3.34
C VAL A 83 3.99 27.23 -3.62
N ILE A 84 4.39 27.31 -4.90
CA ILE A 84 5.76 27.59 -5.31
C ILE A 84 6.15 29.04 -4.98
N TYR A 85 5.29 30.00 -5.32
CA TYR A 85 5.56 31.42 -5.07
C TYR A 85 5.49 31.78 -3.57
N GLY A 86 4.54 31.19 -2.83
CA GLY A 86 4.37 31.41 -1.40
C GLY A 86 5.29 30.58 -0.50
N GLY A 87 5.98 29.57 -1.06
CA GLY A 87 6.81 28.64 -0.28
C GLY A 87 6.01 27.68 0.61
N HIS A 88 4.73 27.45 0.30
CA HIS A 88 3.82 26.62 1.09
C HIS A 88 3.90 25.12 0.74
N TYR A 89 5.11 24.56 0.60
CA TYR A 89 5.31 23.19 0.10
C TYR A 89 4.62 22.09 0.93
N TRP A 90 4.35 22.36 2.21
CA TRP A 90 3.56 21.47 3.07
C TRP A 90 2.15 21.22 2.52
N ALA A 91 1.57 22.18 1.79
CA ALA A 91 0.20 22.12 1.30
C ALA A 91 0.03 21.08 0.19
N LEU A 92 1.10 20.71 -0.53
CA LEU A 92 1.07 19.63 -1.52
C LEU A 92 0.74 18.29 -0.84
N LYS A 93 1.37 18.00 0.29
CA LYS A 93 1.11 16.78 1.06
C LYS A 93 -0.32 16.75 1.60
N TRP A 94 -0.86 17.90 1.96
CA TRP A 94 -2.19 18.03 2.54
C TRP A 94 -3.29 17.89 1.50
N LYS A 95 -3.13 18.54 0.34
CA LYS A 95 -4.12 18.51 -0.74
C LYS A 95 -4.06 17.21 -1.53
N TYR A 96 -2.86 16.74 -1.85
CA TYR A 96 -2.62 15.57 -2.69
C TYR A 96 -2.08 14.41 -1.85
N GLN A 97 -2.79 14.05 -0.78
CA GLN A 97 -2.39 12.96 0.12
C GLN A 97 -2.13 11.65 -0.62
N GLY A 98 -2.94 11.34 -1.64
CA GLY A 98 -2.76 10.16 -2.50
C GLY A 98 -1.45 10.14 -3.29
N LEU A 99 -0.86 11.30 -3.60
CA LEU A 99 0.41 11.41 -4.34
C LEU A 99 1.62 11.44 -3.39
N PHE A 100 1.46 12.01 -2.20
CA PHE A 100 2.54 12.26 -1.25
C PHE A 100 2.44 11.42 0.03
N HIS A 101 1.68 10.32 0.02
CA HIS A 101 1.69 9.39 1.14
C HIS A 101 3.07 8.72 1.26
N GLY A 102 3.51 8.48 2.51
CA GLY A 102 4.78 7.80 2.79
C GLY A 102 4.70 6.28 2.70
N TYR A 103 3.56 5.76 2.27
CA TYR A 103 3.28 4.33 2.18
C TYR A 103 3.61 3.78 0.79
N ALA A 104 4.13 2.57 0.72
CA ALA A 104 4.29 1.79 -0.50
C ALA A 104 4.03 0.33 -0.16
N ASP A 105 3.18 -0.33 -0.95
CA ASP A 105 2.88 -1.75 -0.75
C ASP A 105 4.17 -2.57 -0.78
N THR A 106 4.35 -3.48 0.18
CA THR A 106 5.43 -4.45 0.10
C THR A 106 4.98 -5.68 -0.69
N ASN A 107 5.93 -6.45 -1.23
CA ASN A 107 5.62 -7.75 -1.85
C ASN A 107 4.87 -8.68 -0.90
N LYS A 108 5.12 -8.55 0.42
CA LYS A 108 4.44 -9.35 1.43
C LYS A 108 2.95 -8.98 1.52
N ASP A 109 2.63 -7.70 1.52
CA ASP A 109 1.24 -7.21 1.61
C ASP A 109 0.44 -7.64 0.37
N VAL A 110 1.04 -7.48 -0.82
CA VAL A 110 0.42 -7.92 -2.08
C VAL A 110 0.20 -9.44 -2.10
N THR A 111 1.17 -10.23 -1.62
CA THR A 111 1.06 -11.69 -1.54
C THR A 111 -0.04 -12.10 -0.56
N GLU A 112 -0.08 -11.49 0.62
CA GLU A 112 -1.11 -11.76 1.63
C GLU A 112 -2.51 -11.47 1.08
N VAL A 113 -2.72 -10.33 0.42
CA VAL A 113 -4.02 -10.01 -0.21
C VAL A 113 -4.36 -11.00 -1.32
N CYS A 114 -3.40 -11.38 -2.18
CA CYS A 114 -3.64 -12.39 -3.21
C CYS A 114 -4.06 -13.75 -2.63
N ASP A 115 -3.39 -14.21 -1.57
CA ASP A 115 -3.71 -15.47 -0.91
C ASP A 115 -5.09 -15.41 -0.24
N ILE A 116 -5.46 -14.29 0.39
CA ILE A 116 -6.78 -14.07 0.97
C ILE A 116 -7.86 -14.11 -0.12
N LEU A 117 -7.67 -13.38 -1.22
CA LEU A 117 -8.61 -13.36 -2.33
C LEU A 117 -8.77 -14.75 -2.96
N ASP A 118 -7.67 -15.50 -3.14
CA ASP A 118 -7.75 -16.85 -3.69
C ASP A 118 -8.48 -17.81 -2.74
N MET A 119 -8.15 -17.78 -1.45
CA MET A 119 -8.85 -18.55 -0.43
C MET A 119 -10.37 -18.28 -0.47
N TRP A 120 -10.77 -17.01 -0.47
CA TRP A 120 -12.18 -16.64 -0.54
C TRP A 120 -12.84 -17.06 -1.86
N ALA A 121 -12.11 -17.04 -2.97
CA ALA A 121 -12.61 -17.54 -4.24
C ALA A 121 -12.93 -19.04 -4.18
N PHE A 122 -12.07 -19.84 -3.54
CA PHE A 122 -12.35 -21.26 -3.29
C PHE A 122 -13.54 -21.47 -2.34
N ILE A 123 -13.64 -20.65 -1.28
CA ILE A 123 -14.74 -20.73 -0.31
C ILE A 123 -16.08 -20.46 -1.00
N GLU A 124 -16.21 -19.36 -1.75
CA GLU A 124 -17.46 -19.01 -2.43
C GLU A 124 -17.85 -20.04 -3.49
N ARG A 125 -16.89 -20.48 -4.33
CA ARG A 125 -17.16 -21.52 -5.34
C ARG A 125 -17.59 -22.84 -4.72
N GLY A 126 -16.90 -23.27 -3.66
CA GLY A 126 -17.23 -24.48 -2.91
C GLY A 126 -18.64 -24.40 -2.36
N TYR A 127 -18.96 -23.34 -1.61
CA TYR A 127 -20.28 -23.11 -1.03
C TYR A 127 -21.41 -23.13 -2.08
N ASN A 128 -21.20 -22.45 -3.21
CA ASN A 128 -22.19 -22.36 -4.28
C ASN A 128 -22.45 -23.70 -5.00
N LYS A 129 -21.51 -24.66 -4.94
CA LYS A 129 -21.66 -26.00 -5.53
C LYS A 129 -22.20 -27.04 -4.56
N LEU A 130 -22.32 -26.71 -3.28
CA LEU A 130 -22.81 -27.65 -2.27
C LEU A 130 -24.29 -28.00 -2.47
N SER A 131 -24.63 -29.22 -2.07
CA SER A 131 -26.03 -29.66 -1.97
C SER A 131 -26.76 -28.87 -0.88
N LYS A 132 -28.10 -28.82 -0.95
CA LYS A 132 -28.90 -28.17 0.09
C LYS A 132 -28.64 -28.76 1.48
N LYS A 133 -28.46 -30.07 1.57
CA LYS A 133 -28.11 -30.79 2.81
C LYS A 133 -26.79 -30.30 3.40
N ASP A 134 -25.78 -30.08 2.56
CA ASP A 134 -24.46 -29.62 3.00
C ASP A 134 -24.46 -28.14 3.38
N GLN A 135 -25.26 -27.31 2.71
CA GLN A 135 -25.48 -25.93 3.11
C GLN A 135 -26.20 -25.83 4.47
N ASP A 136 -27.20 -26.67 4.71
CA ASP A 136 -27.91 -26.72 6.00
C ASP A 136 -26.98 -27.21 7.13
N PHE A 137 -26.05 -28.12 6.81
CA PHE A 137 -24.97 -28.51 7.71
C PHE A 137 -24.03 -27.34 8.05
N LEU A 138 -23.58 -26.58 7.04
CA LEU A 138 -22.75 -25.39 7.26
C LEU A 138 -23.46 -24.32 8.09
N GLU A 139 -24.74 -24.08 7.83
CA GLU A 139 -25.54 -23.13 8.59
C GLU A 139 -25.55 -23.48 10.09
N LYS A 140 -25.67 -24.77 10.42
CA LYS A 140 -25.68 -25.24 11.80
C LYS A 140 -24.30 -25.14 12.46
N GLU A 141 -23.25 -25.61 11.80
CA GLU A 141 -21.90 -25.68 12.38
C GLU A 141 -21.20 -24.32 12.47
N LEU A 142 -21.53 -23.39 11.57
CA LEU A 142 -20.91 -22.07 11.50
C LEU A 142 -21.85 -20.95 11.96
N SER A 143 -22.96 -21.28 12.63
CA SER A 143 -23.92 -20.28 13.10
C SER A 143 -23.23 -19.21 13.97
N PRO A 144 -23.47 -17.91 13.73
CA PRO A 144 -24.46 -17.32 12.81
C PRO A 144 -23.95 -17.07 11.37
N PHE A 145 -22.70 -17.40 11.06
CA PHE A 145 -22.00 -17.03 9.82
C PHE A 145 -22.07 -18.08 8.70
N GLY A 146 -22.79 -19.19 8.89
CA GLY A 146 -22.88 -20.29 7.91
C GLY A 146 -23.84 -20.05 6.75
N LYS A 147 -24.57 -18.93 6.72
CA LYS A 147 -25.47 -18.54 5.61
C LYS A 147 -24.79 -17.53 4.69
N ASN A 148 -25.07 -17.64 3.39
CA ASN A 148 -24.62 -16.68 2.37
C ASN A 148 -23.12 -16.35 2.50
N ILE A 149 -22.29 -17.39 2.53
CA ILE A 149 -20.85 -17.24 2.73
C ILE A 149 -20.26 -16.49 1.53
N GLN A 150 -19.86 -15.25 1.76
CA GLN A 150 -19.24 -14.37 0.78
C GLN A 150 -18.06 -13.65 1.40
N PHE A 151 -17.10 -13.25 0.56
CA PHE A 151 -16.00 -12.42 0.97
C PHE A 151 -16.53 -11.05 1.44
N PRO A 152 -16.36 -10.67 2.72
CA PRO A 152 -16.88 -9.41 3.21
C PRO A 152 -15.91 -8.24 2.97
N GLY A 153 -14.71 -8.51 2.47
CA GLY A 153 -13.69 -7.47 2.24
C GLY A 153 -12.80 -7.20 3.45
N PHE A 154 -12.28 -5.98 3.54
CA PHE A 154 -11.37 -5.50 4.59
C PHE A 154 -11.93 -4.26 5.26
N ASP A 155 -11.51 -3.98 6.49
CA ASP A 155 -11.97 -2.79 7.23
C ASP A 155 -11.33 -1.52 6.66
N GLY A 156 -12.13 -0.64 6.06
CA GLY A 156 -11.61 0.61 5.50
C GLY A 156 -10.94 1.55 6.51
N ASN A 157 -11.18 1.38 7.82
CA ASN A 157 -10.59 2.24 8.85
C ASN A 157 -9.27 1.68 9.42
N ASN A 158 -9.16 0.36 9.56
CA ASN A 158 -8.04 -0.30 10.23
C ASN A 158 -7.17 -1.13 9.26
N GLU A 159 -7.67 -1.43 8.07
CA GLU A 159 -7.08 -2.33 7.07
C GLU A 159 -7.10 -1.66 5.68
N ALA A 160 -7.00 -0.32 5.64
CA ALA A 160 -7.12 0.50 4.44
C ALA A 160 -6.09 0.12 3.35
N GLU A 161 -4.90 -0.31 3.77
CA GLU A 161 -3.83 -0.77 2.89
C GLU A 161 -4.24 -2.06 2.14
N HIS A 162 -4.67 -3.10 2.86
CA HIS A 162 -5.18 -4.34 2.27
C HIS A 162 -6.40 -4.12 1.38
N LEU A 163 -7.31 -3.23 1.82
CA LEU A 163 -8.46 -2.82 1.02
C LEU A 163 -8.01 -2.15 -0.29
N GLY A 164 -7.03 -1.25 -0.23
CA GLY A 164 -6.45 -0.57 -1.38
C GLY A 164 -5.86 -1.54 -2.39
N ILE A 165 -5.02 -2.47 -1.93
CA ILE A 165 -4.43 -3.53 -2.78
C ILE A 165 -5.53 -4.39 -3.41
N ALA A 166 -6.53 -4.83 -2.63
CA ALA A 166 -7.61 -5.68 -3.14
C ALA A 166 -8.41 -4.97 -4.24
N ARG A 167 -8.80 -3.71 -4.00
CA ARG A 167 -9.49 -2.89 -5.02
C ARG A 167 -8.62 -2.65 -6.25
N PHE A 168 -7.31 -2.43 -6.08
CA PHE A 168 -6.42 -2.25 -7.22
C PHE A 168 -6.31 -3.52 -8.07
N LEU A 169 -6.12 -4.69 -7.43
CA LEU A 169 -6.11 -5.99 -8.11
C LEU A 169 -7.43 -6.26 -8.84
N ILE A 170 -8.55 -6.02 -8.18
CA ILE A 170 -9.89 -6.35 -8.68
C ILE A 170 -10.33 -5.36 -9.76
N GLU A 171 -10.34 -4.07 -9.46
CA GLU A 171 -10.96 -3.07 -10.31
C GLU A 171 -10.01 -2.53 -11.38
N LYS A 172 -8.73 -2.35 -11.06
CA LYS A 172 -7.76 -1.73 -11.98
C LYS A 172 -6.98 -2.76 -12.79
N MET A 173 -6.64 -3.92 -12.21
CA MET A 173 -5.89 -4.97 -12.90
C MET A 173 -6.75 -6.09 -13.47
N ASP A 174 -8.06 -6.07 -13.24
CA ASP A 174 -9.02 -7.12 -13.68
C ASP A 174 -8.63 -8.54 -13.22
N ARG A 175 -7.96 -8.65 -12.07
CA ARG A 175 -7.69 -9.92 -11.41
C ARG A 175 -8.83 -10.24 -10.44
N PHE A 176 -9.06 -11.52 -10.16
CA PHE A 176 -10.15 -11.93 -9.26
C PHE A 176 -11.53 -11.32 -9.63
N GLY A 177 -11.84 -11.22 -10.92
CA GLY A 177 -12.99 -10.47 -11.43
C GLY A 177 -14.37 -10.87 -10.89
N HIS A 178 -14.50 -12.05 -10.29
CA HIS A 178 -15.74 -12.48 -9.59
C HIS A 178 -16.02 -11.67 -8.31
N PHE A 179 -15.06 -10.90 -7.80
CA PHE A 179 -15.26 -9.95 -6.71
C PHE A 179 -15.59 -8.52 -7.17
N LYS A 180 -15.73 -8.27 -8.49
CA LYS A 180 -16.14 -6.95 -8.99
C LYS A 180 -17.59 -6.64 -8.61
N ASN A 181 -17.92 -5.35 -8.53
CA ASN A 181 -19.28 -4.83 -8.37
C ASN A 181 -20.02 -5.38 -7.14
N ARG A 182 -19.30 -5.66 -6.05
CA ARG A 182 -19.90 -6.10 -4.79
C ARG A 182 -20.63 -4.92 -4.13
N ALA A 183 -21.83 -5.18 -3.61
CA ALA A 183 -22.68 -4.13 -3.03
C ALA A 183 -22.04 -3.38 -1.84
N HIS A 184 -21.07 -3.99 -1.17
CA HIS A 184 -20.36 -3.44 -0.01
C HIS A 184 -18.97 -2.86 -0.37
N ASP A 185 -18.61 -2.78 -1.66
CA ASP A 185 -17.34 -2.19 -2.12
C ASP A 185 -16.07 -2.76 -1.41
N LEU A 186 -16.14 -4.04 -1.04
CA LEU A 186 -15.11 -4.75 -0.28
C LEU A 186 -14.76 -4.10 1.07
N ASN A 187 -15.61 -3.22 1.61
CA ASN A 187 -15.45 -2.68 2.95
C ASN A 187 -16.24 -3.52 3.95
N SER A 188 -15.54 -4.25 4.83
CA SER A 188 -16.17 -5.13 5.83
C SER A 188 -16.75 -4.37 7.03
N HIS A 189 -16.42 -3.07 7.17
CA HIS A 189 -16.77 -2.22 8.33
C HIS A 189 -16.36 -2.80 9.69
N SER A 190 -15.52 -3.83 9.71
CA SER A 190 -15.06 -4.51 10.92
C SER A 190 -13.73 -5.24 10.65
N PRO A 191 -12.77 -5.22 11.60
CA PRO A 191 -11.47 -5.87 11.41
C PRO A 191 -11.63 -7.35 11.07
N SER A 192 -10.88 -7.79 10.05
CA SER A 192 -11.07 -9.09 9.39
C SER A 192 -9.77 -9.81 9.09
N LEU A 193 -8.65 -9.09 9.03
CA LEU A 193 -7.34 -9.55 8.60
C LEU A 193 -6.77 -10.64 9.51
N ASP A 194 -6.87 -10.49 10.83
CA ASP A 194 -6.41 -11.51 11.78
C ASP A 194 -7.18 -12.83 11.62
N GLY A 195 -8.49 -12.72 11.36
CA GLY A 195 -9.33 -13.87 11.03
C GLY A 195 -8.88 -14.53 9.73
N TYR A 196 -8.59 -13.75 8.68
CA TYR A 196 -8.09 -14.29 7.41
C TYR A 196 -6.74 -14.97 7.56
N LYS A 197 -5.82 -14.43 8.36
CA LYS A 197 -4.53 -15.07 8.65
C LYS A 197 -4.70 -16.45 9.29
N LYS A 198 -5.62 -16.56 10.26
CA LYS A 198 -5.95 -17.86 10.87
C LYS A 198 -6.54 -18.85 9.86
N MET A 199 -7.43 -18.37 8.98
CA MET A 199 -8.00 -19.19 7.90
C MET A 199 -6.91 -19.66 6.92
N LEU A 200 -5.98 -18.77 6.54
CA LEU A 200 -4.88 -19.10 5.62
C LEU A 200 -3.98 -20.21 6.14
N ASN A 201 -3.71 -20.25 7.45
CA ASN A 201 -2.94 -21.33 8.07
C ASN A 201 -3.56 -22.72 7.86
N ILE A 202 -4.88 -22.78 7.69
CA ILE A 202 -5.62 -24.02 7.39
C ILE A 202 -5.72 -24.24 5.87
N PHE A 203 -6.01 -23.17 5.11
CA PHE A 203 -6.25 -23.26 3.67
C PHE A 203 -4.98 -23.54 2.85
N LEU A 204 -3.85 -22.87 3.13
CA LEU A 204 -2.65 -22.98 2.30
C LEU A 204 -2.10 -24.42 2.21
N PRO A 205 -2.06 -25.23 3.29
CA PRO A 205 -1.70 -26.64 3.20
C PRO A 205 -2.70 -27.49 2.39
N MET A 206 -3.99 -27.13 2.41
CA MET A 206 -5.04 -27.84 1.64
C MET A 206 -4.99 -27.51 0.15
N ARG A 207 -4.63 -26.27 -0.18
CA ARG A 207 -4.67 -25.70 -1.53
C ARG A 207 -3.93 -26.54 -2.57
N SER A 208 -2.80 -27.15 -2.21
CA SER A 208 -2.01 -28.02 -3.08
C SER A 208 -2.78 -29.24 -3.62
N ASN A 209 -3.81 -29.68 -2.88
CA ASN A 209 -4.63 -30.83 -3.24
C ASN A 209 -5.97 -30.45 -3.91
N LEU A 210 -6.24 -29.16 -4.11
CA LEU A 210 -7.51 -28.65 -4.68
C LEU A 210 -7.42 -28.34 -6.19
N ILE A 211 -6.46 -28.94 -6.90
CA ILE A 211 -6.30 -28.72 -8.35
C ILE A 211 -7.47 -29.38 -9.09
N GLY A 212 -8.40 -28.56 -9.58
CA GLY A 212 -9.61 -29.02 -10.29
C GLY A 212 -10.72 -29.55 -9.37
N ILE A 213 -10.57 -29.38 -8.05
CA ILE A 213 -11.51 -29.87 -7.03
C ILE A 213 -11.94 -28.68 -6.16
N GLU A 214 -13.20 -28.64 -5.79
CA GLU A 214 -13.76 -27.59 -4.94
C GLU A 214 -13.77 -28.04 -3.47
N LEU A 215 -13.80 -27.08 -2.55
CA LEU A 215 -13.87 -27.37 -1.12
C LEU A 215 -15.18 -28.08 -0.77
N ASP A 216 -15.09 -29.19 -0.02
CA ASP A 216 -16.26 -29.84 0.55
C ASP A 216 -16.75 -29.12 1.82
N ALA A 217 -17.94 -29.52 2.30
CA ALA A 217 -18.56 -28.89 3.47
C ALA A 217 -17.70 -29.00 4.74
N LYS A 218 -16.96 -30.10 4.95
CA LYS A 218 -16.12 -30.27 6.14
C LYS A 218 -14.88 -29.39 6.07
N GLN A 219 -14.26 -29.28 4.90
CA GLN A 219 -13.12 -28.40 4.66
C GLN A 219 -13.53 -26.93 4.84
N LEU A 220 -14.71 -26.54 4.34
CA LEU A 220 -15.27 -25.21 4.59
C LEU A 220 -15.48 -24.94 6.09
N VAL A 221 -16.04 -25.89 6.85
CA VAL A 221 -16.18 -25.76 8.31
C VAL A 221 -14.80 -25.58 8.98
N GLN A 222 -13.79 -26.33 8.57
CA GLN A 222 -12.44 -26.24 9.14
C GLN A 222 -11.81 -24.87 8.93
N ILE A 223 -11.87 -24.35 7.70
CA ILE A 223 -11.31 -23.04 7.36
C ILE A 223 -12.10 -21.94 8.07
N MET A 224 -13.43 -21.93 7.94
CA MET A 224 -14.28 -20.85 8.46
C MET A 224 -14.28 -20.77 9.99
N ASN A 225 -14.17 -21.90 10.71
CA ASN A 225 -14.06 -21.88 12.16
C ASN A 225 -12.78 -21.20 12.66
N ALA A 226 -11.69 -21.28 11.90
CA ALA A 226 -10.44 -20.63 12.27
C ALA A 226 -10.57 -19.11 12.31
N LYS A 227 -11.53 -18.52 11.59
CA LYS A 227 -11.78 -17.08 11.62
C LYS A 227 -12.32 -16.60 12.97
N TYR A 228 -13.16 -17.41 13.61
CA TYR A 228 -13.97 -17.01 14.77
C TYR A 228 -13.49 -17.61 16.11
N LYS A 229 -12.51 -18.51 16.08
CA LYS A 229 -11.83 -19.08 17.26
C LYS A 229 -10.48 -18.42 17.47
#